data_AF-A0A2A6RFQ7-F1
#
_entry.id   AF-A0A2A6RFQ7-F1
#
_cell.length_a   1.000
_cell.length_b   1.000
_cell.length_c   1.000
_cell.angle_alpha   90.00
_cell.angle_beta   90.00
_cell.angle_gamma   90.00
#
_symmetry.space_group_name_H-M   'P 1'
#
loop_
_entity.id
_entity.type
_entity.pdbx_description
1 polymer ?
#
loop_
_entity_poly.entity_id
_entity_poly.type
_entity_poly.pdbx_seq_one_letter_code
_entity_poly.pdbx_strand_id
1 'polypeptide(L)'
;MGYTIPLALQDYMTVIFSGFALALLTRMTWQIDEKLGRMALIGMVLALVGGTLKATGKLILAANGPDIVFMNRGLFAFVAPGFTLVAWALYQVRRKFRNQPPLKNPWLVPLVVIAIFAAISSIIALNGGPWRVPLILLATISNIGLLGMLVLASFGRKMWLTGSLFLGTIVIVLIMSQMAEIPNPAISTVWFMQLSQTFAQMLFTIGAWQYGNFMLNSYREQRMVVAQPT
;
A
#
# COMPACT_ATOMS: atom_id res chain seq x y z
N MET A 1 4.17 -21.01 -20.71
CA MET A 1 3.02 -21.70 -20.09
C MET A 1 2.11 -20.64 -19.52
N GLY A 2 0.92 -20.52 -20.11
CA GLY A 2 0.28 -19.23 -20.41
C GLY A 2 -0.43 -18.55 -19.25
N TYR A 3 -0.04 -17.31 -18.98
CA TYR A 3 -0.95 -16.36 -18.34
C TYR A 3 -2.25 -16.32 -19.14
N THR A 4 -3.36 -16.65 -18.51
CA THR A 4 -4.68 -16.61 -19.17
C THR A 4 -5.29 -15.23 -19.02
N ILE A 5 -6.14 -14.84 -19.97
CA ILE A 5 -6.86 -13.56 -19.90
C ILE A 5 -7.66 -13.42 -18.58
N PRO A 6 -8.39 -14.45 -18.10
CA PRO A 6 -9.08 -14.37 -16.82
C PRO A 6 -8.14 -14.11 -15.64
N LEU A 7 -6.94 -14.69 -15.65
CA LEU A 7 -5.96 -14.48 -14.59
C LEU A 7 -5.43 -13.05 -14.58
N ALA A 8 -5.20 -12.45 -15.76
CA ALA A 8 -4.82 -11.04 -15.86
C ALA A 8 -5.94 -10.09 -15.43
N LEU A 9 -7.21 -10.42 -15.72
CA LEU A 9 -8.36 -9.66 -15.23
C LEU A 9 -8.49 -9.73 -13.70
N GLN A 10 -8.18 -10.88 -13.10
CA GLN A 10 -8.18 -11.03 -11.64
C GLN A 10 -7.16 -10.10 -10.95
N ASP A 11 -6.03 -9.76 -11.59
CA ASP A 11 -5.08 -8.76 -11.06
C ASP A 11 -5.74 -7.38 -10.89
N TYR A 12 -6.67 -6.98 -11.75
CA TYR A 12 -7.38 -5.71 -11.59
C TYR A 12 -8.24 -5.68 -10.32
N MET A 13 -8.82 -6.81 -9.89
CA MET A 13 -9.59 -6.85 -8.64
C MET A 13 -8.72 -6.48 -7.43
N THR A 14 -7.47 -6.96 -7.40
CA THR A 14 -6.49 -6.59 -6.37
C THR A 14 -6.21 -5.08 -6.37
N VAL A 15 -6.07 -4.49 -7.55
CA VAL A 15 -5.83 -3.04 -7.72
C VAL A 15 -7.06 -2.23 -7.26
N ILE A 16 -8.26 -2.69 -7.59
CA ILE A 16 -9.52 -2.03 -7.20
C ILE A 16 -9.67 -2.02 -5.68
N PHE A 17 -9.53 -3.18 -5.01
CA PHE A 17 -9.66 -3.25 -3.55
C PHE A 17 -8.58 -2.44 -2.82
N SER A 18 -7.31 -2.56 -3.24
CA SER A 18 -6.24 -1.74 -2.66
C SER A 18 -6.46 -0.25 -2.90
N GLY A 19 -6.97 0.13 -4.08
CA GLY A 19 -7.41 1.48 -4.41
C GLY A 19 -8.45 2.02 -3.45
N PHE A 20 -9.53 1.27 -3.20
CA PHE A 20 -10.55 1.64 -2.23
C PHE A 20 -9.99 1.80 -0.82
N ALA A 21 -9.14 0.87 -0.37
CA ALA A 21 -8.53 0.94 0.95
C ALA A 21 -7.68 2.21 1.11
N LEU A 22 -6.82 2.50 0.14
CA LEU A 22 -5.97 3.68 0.13
C LEU A 22 -6.77 4.98 0.00
N ALA A 23 -7.86 4.98 -0.77
CA ALA A 23 -8.77 6.14 -0.89
C ALA A 23 -9.47 6.45 0.43
N LEU A 24 -9.91 5.43 1.16
CA LEU A 24 -10.52 5.59 2.49
C LEU A 24 -9.53 6.13 3.51
N LEU A 25 -8.31 5.59 3.55
CA LEU A 25 -7.25 6.10 4.42
C LEU A 25 -6.85 7.53 4.04
N THR A 26 -6.72 7.83 2.75
CA THR A 26 -6.42 9.17 2.24
C THR A 26 -7.50 10.16 2.65
N ARG A 27 -8.78 9.83 2.45
CA ARG A 27 -9.91 10.65 2.90
C ARG A 27 -9.86 10.92 4.40
N MET A 28 -9.59 9.89 5.20
CA MET A 28 -9.44 10.04 6.65
C MET A 28 -8.30 11.01 6.99
N THR A 29 -7.12 10.84 6.40
CA THR A 29 -5.97 11.72 6.64
C THR A 29 -6.26 13.16 6.24
N TRP A 30 -6.93 13.38 5.10
CA TRP A 30 -7.29 14.71 4.60
C TRP A 30 -8.23 15.47 5.54
N GLN A 31 -9.23 14.78 6.11
CA GLN A 31 -10.16 15.41 7.05
C GLN A 31 -9.52 15.78 8.39
N ILE A 32 -8.41 15.13 8.76
CA ILE A 32 -7.66 15.43 9.98
C ILE A 32 -6.61 16.52 9.72
N ASP A 33 -5.90 16.43 8.61
CA ASP A 33 -4.90 17.41 8.17
C ASP A 33 -4.79 17.41 6.64
N GLU A 34 -5.07 18.55 6.02
CA GLU A 34 -5.06 18.69 4.57
C GLU A 34 -3.67 18.46 3.96
N LYS A 35 -2.59 18.92 4.61
CA LYS A 35 -1.22 18.78 4.10
C LYS A 35 -0.79 17.31 4.08
N LEU A 36 -1.13 16.55 5.12
CA LEU A 36 -0.90 15.11 5.18
C LEU A 36 -1.83 14.35 4.21
N GLY A 37 -3.06 14.83 4.02
CA GLY A 37 -4.00 14.32 3.03
C GLY A 37 -3.45 14.41 1.60
N ARG A 38 -2.84 15.54 1.22
CA ARG A 38 -2.19 15.70 -0.10
C ARG A 38 -1.07 14.70 -0.31
N MET A 39 -0.26 14.45 0.72
CA MET A 39 0.80 13.43 0.67
C MET A 39 0.22 12.03 0.46
N ALA A 40 -0.80 11.67 1.23
CA ALA A 40 -1.48 10.38 1.08
C ALA A 40 -2.13 10.23 -0.30
N LEU A 41 -2.71 11.30 -0.87
CA LEU A 41 -3.29 11.30 -2.21
C LEU A 41 -2.25 10.99 -3.29
N ILE A 42 -1.09 11.67 -3.26
CA ILE A 42 0.00 11.39 -4.20
C ILE A 42 0.45 9.93 -4.05
N GLY A 43 0.62 9.47 -2.80
CA GLY A 43 0.99 8.08 -2.53
C GLY A 43 -0.01 7.06 -3.08
N MET A 44 -1.31 7.32 -2.88
CA MET A 44 -2.41 6.51 -3.41
C MET A 44 -2.39 6.47 -4.95
N VAL A 45 -2.26 7.62 -5.61
CA VAL A 45 -2.21 7.68 -7.07
C VAL A 45 -1.01 6.90 -7.61
N LEU A 46 0.18 7.07 -7.02
CA LEU A 46 1.37 6.32 -7.41
C LEU A 46 1.17 4.80 -7.24
N ALA A 47 0.61 4.37 -6.11
CA ALA A 47 0.34 2.94 -5.88
C ALA A 47 -0.66 2.36 -6.90
N LEU A 48 -1.72 3.11 -7.22
CA LEU A 48 -2.72 2.73 -8.22
C LEU A 48 -2.14 2.67 -9.64
N VAL A 49 -1.35 3.66 -10.03
CA VAL A 49 -0.67 3.68 -11.34
C VAL A 49 0.26 2.47 -11.45
N GLY A 50 1.05 2.18 -10.42
CA GLY A 50 1.88 0.98 -10.42
C GLY A 50 1.06 -0.30 -10.54
N GLY A 51 0.02 -0.46 -9.73
CA GLY A 51 -0.83 -1.65 -9.74
C GLY A 51 -1.53 -1.88 -11.09
N THR A 52 -2.10 -0.82 -11.66
CA THR A 52 -2.76 -0.87 -12.98
C THR A 52 -1.77 -1.22 -14.08
N LEU A 53 -0.58 -0.59 -14.12
CA LEU A 53 0.47 -0.94 -15.08
C LEU A 53 0.83 -2.43 -15.03
N LYS A 54 1.00 -3.00 -13.83
CA LYS A 54 1.27 -4.45 -13.69
C LYS A 54 0.13 -5.31 -14.24
N ALA A 55 -1.12 -4.98 -13.92
CA ALA A 55 -2.28 -5.72 -14.41
C ALA A 55 -2.40 -5.64 -15.93
N THR A 56 -2.19 -4.45 -16.51
CA THR A 56 -2.17 -4.24 -17.95
C THR A 56 -1.02 -5.01 -18.60
N GLY A 57 0.17 -5.03 -17.99
CA GLY A 57 1.33 -5.76 -18.51
C GLY A 57 1.07 -7.27 -18.61
N LYS A 58 0.46 -7.84 -17.57
CA LYS A 58 -0.01 -9.23 -17.58
C LYS A 58 -1.10 -9.49 -18.62
N LEU A 59 -2.01 -8.53 -18.84
CA LEU A 59 -3.07 -8.66 -19.83
C LEU A 59 -2.53 -8.69 -21.26
N ILE A 60 -1.55 -7.83 -21.58
CA ILE A 60 -0.88 -7.83 -22.89
C ILE A 60 -0.16 -9.15 -23.12
N LEU A 61 0.58 -9.64 -22.12
CA LEU A 61 1.23 -10.96 -22.20
C LEU A 61 0.22 -12.09 -22.43
N ALA A 62 -0.91 -12.07 -21.73
CA ALA A 62 -1.98 -13.06 -21.88
C ALA A 62 -2.67 -12.99 -23.26
N ALA A 63 -2.65 -11.83 -23.90
CA ALA A 63 -3.18 -11.60 -25.26
C ALA A 63 -2.15 -11.92 -26.36
N ASN A 64 -1.05 -12.61 -26.05
CA ASN A 64 0.08 -12.88 -26.96
C ASN A 64 0.79 -11.60 -27.49
N GLY A 65 0.67 -10.49 -26.76
CA GLY A 65 1.40 -9.27 -27.04
C GLY A 65 2.86 -9.30 -26.54
N PRO A 66 3.66 -8.27 -26.86
CA PRO A 66 5.06 -8.20 -26.45
C PRO A 66 5.21 -8.06 -24.94
N ASP A 67 6.30 -8.61 -24.38
CA ASP A 67 6.69 -8.35 -22.99
C ASP A 67 7.23 -6.92 -22.86
N ILE A 68 6.34 -6.00 -22.48
CA ILE A 68 6.72 -4.63 -22.18
C ILE A 68 7.39 -4.61 -20.81
N VAL A 69 8.72 -4.74 -20.84
CA VAL A 69 9.61 -4.78 -19.67
C VAL A 69 9.31 -3.67 -18.67
N PHE A 70 9.05 -2.44 -19.14
CA PHE A 70 8.71 -1.32 -18.27
C PHE A 70 7.38 -1.51 -17.54
N MET A 71 6.38 -2.11 -18.17
CA MET A 71 5.06 -2.30 -17.57
C MET A 71 5.05 -3.45 -16.56
N ASN A 72 5.78 -4.53 -16.86
CA ASN A 72 5.92 -5.67 -15.96
C ASN A 72 6.93 -5.44 -14.83
N ARG A 73 7.97 -4.63 -15.04
CA ARG A 73 9.07 -4.40 -14.08
C ARG A 73 9.07 -3.02 -13.42
N GLY A 74 8.41 -2.04 -14.02
CA GLY A 74 8.32 -0.66 -13.53
C GLY A 74 7.30 -0.43 -12.41
N LEU A 75 6.47 -1.44 -12.09
CA LEU A 75 5.56 -1.45 -10.93
C LEU A 75 6.23 -0.89 -9.67
N PHE A 76 7.44 -1.38 -9.37
CA PHE A 76 8.13 -1.04 -8.12
C PHE A 76 8.60 0.41 -8.07
N ALA A 77 8.82 1.05 -9.23
CA ALA A 77 9.15 2.47 -9.30
C ALA A 77 8.00 3.37 -8.83
N PHE A 78 6.75 2.91 -8.95
CA PHE A 78 5.57 3.65 -8.53
C PHE A 78 5.01 3.17 -7.19
N VAL A 79 4.95 1.85 -6.97
CA VAL A 79 4.37 1.27 -5.75
C VAL A 79 5.22 1.55 -4.52
N ALA A 80 6.56 1.49 -4.64
CA ALA A 80 7.45 1.75 -3.52
C ALA A 80 7.24 3.17 -2.95
N PRO A 81 7.41 4.26 -3.72
CA PRO A 81 7.14 5.60 -3.22
C PRO A 81 5.66 5.80 -2.83
N GLY A 82 4.73 5.16 -3.54
CA GLY A 82 3.31 5.22 -3.24
C GLY A 82 2.98 4.79 -1.80
N PHE A 83 3.37 3.58 -1.42
CA PHE A 83 3.16 3.09 -0.06
C PHE A 83 3.99 3.84 0.98
N THR A 84 5.22 4.27 0.65
CA THR A 84 6.04 5.07 1.58
C THR A 84 5.34 6.37 1.97
N LEU A 85 4.76 7.09 1.00
CA LEU A 85 4.05 8.34 1.26
C LEU A 85 2.79 8.14 2.10
N VAL A 86 1.98 7.12 1.80
CA VAL A 86 0.77 6.81 2.59
C VAL A 86 1.13 6.37 4.02
N ALA A 87 2.11 5.48 4.15
CA ALA A 87 2.60 5.01 5.46
C ALA A 87 3.09 6.18 6.32
N TRP A 88 3.86 7.09 5.73
CA TRP A 88 4.39 8.25 6.43
C TRP A 88 3.30 9.27 6.80
N ALA A 89 2.36 9.55 5.89
CA ALA A 89 1.22 10.41 6.18
C ALA A 89 0.40 9.89 7.37
N LEU A 90 0.14 8.58 7.39
CA LEU A 90 -0.59 7.94 8.48
C LEU A 90 0.19 7.97 9.80
N TYR A 91 1.51 7.76 9.76
CA TYR A 91 2.38 7.87 10.91
C TYR A 91 2.29 9.27 11.55
N GLN A 92 2.33 10.34 10.73
CA GLN A 92 2.20 11.72 11.21
C GLN A 92 0.82 12.01 11.81
N VAL A 93 -0.25 11.49 11.20
CA VAL A 93 -1.60 11.58 11.76
C VAL A 93 -1.65 10.91 13.15
N ARG A 94 -1.03 9.75 13.31
CA ARG A 94 -0.94 9.06 14.62
C ARG A 94 -0.19 9.88 15.66
N ARG A 95 0.85 10.62 15.28
CA ARG A 95 1.58 11.52 16.19
C ARG A 95 0.69 12.65 16.70
N LYS A 96 -0.16 13.23 15.84
CA LYS A 96 -1.16 14.23 16.26
C LYS A 96 -2.10 13.70 17.32
N PHE A 97 -2.64 12.49 17.15
CA PHE A 97 -3.51 11.87 18.16
C PHE A 97 -2.80 11.51 19.48
N ARG A 98 -1.47 11.45 19.49
CA ARG A 98 -0.67 11.22 20.69
C ARG A 98 -0.21 12.53 21.36
N ASN A 99 -0.75 13.68 20.95
CA ASN A 99 -0.33 15.01 21.38
C ASN A 99 1.18 15.25 21.20
N GLN A 100 1.80 14.59 20.22
CA GLN A 100 3.20 14.82 19.89
C GLN A 100 3.31 15.91 18.83
N PRO A 101 4.31 16.81 18.92
CA PRO A 101 4.48 17.86 17.94
C PRO A 101 4.71 17.23 16.55
N PRO A 102 3.94 17.62 15.52
CA PRO A 102 4.20 17.18 14.16
C PRO A 102 5.56 17.70 13.70
N LEU A 103 6.24 16.95 12.83
CA LEU A 103 7.49 17.44 12.25
C LEU A 103 7.23 18.70 11.42
N LYS A 104 8.11 19.71 11.55
CA LYS A 104 8.01 20.99 10.82
C LYS A 104 7.86 20.81 9.31
N ASN A 105 8.59 19.84 8.74
CA ASN A 105 8.48 19.49 7.33
C ASN A 105 8.19 17.99 7.16
N PRO A 106 6.91 17.58 7.08
CA PRO A 106 6.56 16.17 7.00
C PRO A 106 7.00 15.53 5.67
N TRP A 107 7.27 16.31 4.62
CA TRP A 107 7.65 15.79 3.29
C TRP A 107 9.10 15.35 3.18
N LEU A 108 9.99 15.89 4.02
CA LEU A 108 11.43 15.72 3.85
C LEU A 108 11.86 14.26 4.04
N VAL A 109 11.37 13.60 5.10
CA VAL A 109 11.75 12.22 5.40
C VAL A 109 11.35 11.23 4.29
N PRO A 110 10.09 11.14 3.83
CA PRO A 110 9.73 10.19 2.78
C PRO A 110 10.42 10.52 1.47
N LEU A 111 10.64 11.81 1.14
CA LEU A 111 11.31 12.21 -0.09
C LEU A 111 12.79 11.78 -0.08
N VAL A 112 13.50 12.00 1.03
CA VAL A 112 14.89 11.55 1.19
C VAL A 112 14.99 10.03 1.10
N VAL A 113 14.10 9.29 1.77
CA VAL A 113 14.08 7.82 1.71
C VAL A 113 13.83 7.34 0.27
N ILE A 114 12.82 7.89 -0.41
CA ILE A 114 12.52 7.55 -1.81
C ILE A 114 13.72 7.86 -2.71
N ALA A 115 14.33 9.04 -2.55
CA ALA A 115 15.48 9.46 -3.35
C ALA A 115 16.70 8.56 -3.15
N ILE A 116 17.00 8.16 -1.91
CA ILE A 116 18.10 7.23 -1.60
C ILE A 116 17.87 5.88 -2.29
N PHE A 117 16.68 5.30 -2.12
CA PHE A 117 16.37 4.00 -2.71
C PHE A 117 16.32 4.05 -4.25
N ALA A 118 15.83 5.15 -4.83
CA ALA A 118 15.86 5.38 -6.26
C ALA A 118 17.31 5.52 -6.77
N ALA A 119 18.16 6.29 -6.08
CA ALA A 119 19.57 6.45 -6.45
C ALA A 119 20.34 5.11 -6.40
N ILE A 120 20.17 4.33 -5.32
CA ILE A 120 20.77 3.00 -5.19
C ILE A 120 20.29 2.09 -6.34
N SER A 121 18.98 2.12 -6.63
CA SER A 121 18.40 1.36 -7.72
C SER A 121 19.00 1.74 -9.08
N SER A 122 19.13 3.04 -9.37
CA SER A 122 19.74 3.54 -10.61
C SER A 122 21.22 3.16 -10.74
N ILE A 123 22.00 3.27 -9.66
CA ILE A 123 23.43 2.88 -9.67
C ILE A 123 23.57 1.38 -9.97
N ILE A 124 22.75 0.53 -9.33
CA ILE A 124 22.75 -0.90 -9.60
C ILE A 124 22.33 -1.18 -11.06
N ALA A 125 21.36 -0.43 -11.59
CA ALA A 125 20.91 -0.57 -12.98
C ALA A 125 22.03 -0.26 -13.98
N LEU A 126 22.80 0.81 -13.75
CA LEU A 126 23.94 1.19 -14.59
C LEU A 126 25.05 0.13 -14.59
N ASN A 127 25.20 -0.60 -13.49
CA ASN A 127 26.16 -1.70 -13.35
C ASN A 127 25.62 -3.06 -13.82
N GLY A 128 24.44 -3.11 -14.45
CA GLY A 128 23.80 -4.34 -14.91
C GLY A 128 23.27 -5.27 -13.81
N GLY A 129 23.26 -4.80 -12.56
CA GLY A 129 22.80 -5.58 -11.41
C GLY A 129 21.27 -5.62 -11.23
N PRO A 130 20.78 -6.31 -10.19
CA PRO A 130 19.35 -6.47 -9.92
C PRO A 130 18.73 -5.20 -9.31
N TRP A 131 18.59 -4.15 -10.11
CA TRP A 131 18.14 -2.81 -9.71
C TRP A 131 16.79 -2.76 -8.99
N ARG A 132 15.96 -3.79 -9.14
CA ARG A 132 14.64 -3.90 -8.52
C ARG A 132 14.69 -4.21 -7.03
N VAL A 133 15.74 -4.87 -6.55
CA VAL A 133 15.82 -5.36 -5.17
C VAL A 133 15.65 -4.24 -4.13
N PRO A 134 16.32 -3.08 -4.25
CA PRO A 134 16.08 -1.95 -3.35
C PRO A 134 14.64 -1.47 -3.35
N LEU A 135 14.01 -1.34 -4.52
CA LEU A 135 12.63 -0.85 -4.63
C LEU A 135 11.61 -1.86 -4.08
N ILE A 136 11.84 -3.16 -4.28
CA ILE A 136 11.05 -4.23 -3.67
C ILE A 136 11.17 -4.14 -2.15
N LEU A 137 12.40 -3.98 -1.62
CA LEU A 137 12.63 -3.85 -0.19
C LEU A 137 11.89 -2.64 0.39
N LEU A 138 11.97 -1.47 -0.27
CA LEU A 138 11.26 -0.28 0.16
C LEU A 138 9.74 -0.48 0.14
N ALA A 139 9.19 -1.08 -0.91
CA ALA A 139 7.77 -1.37 -1.02
C ALA A 139 7.31 -2.32 0.10
N THR A 140 8.07 -3.38 0.36
CA THR A 140 7.77 -4.36 1.42
C THR A 140 7.81 -3.73 2.80
N ILE A 141 8.87 -2.99 3.14
CA ILE A 141 9.00 -2.29 4.43
C ILE A 141 7.86 -1.28 4.59
N SER A 142 7.55 -0.51 3.55
CA SER A 142 6.49 0.49 3.60
C SER A 142 5.11 -0.13 3.77
N ASN A 143 4.81 -1.22 3.05
CA ASN A 143 3.54 -1.91 3.12
C ASN A 143 3.34 -2.63 4.46
N ILE A 144 4.35 -3.40 4.92
CA ILE A 144 4.32 -4.07 6.23
C ILE A 144 4.29 -3.01 7.34
N GLY A 145 5.04 -1.93 7.21
CA GLY A 145 5.04 -0.81 8.15
C GLY A 145 3.66 -0.15 8.24
N LEU A 146 3.01 0.14 7.11
CA LEU A 146 1.64 0.66 7.04
C LEU A 146 0.65 -0.27 7.76
N LEU A 147 0.63 -1.55 7.37
CA LEU A 147 -0.29 -2.53 7.95
C LEU A 147 -0.01 -2.75 9.43
N GLY A 148 1.27 -2.89 9.83
CA GLY A 148 1.67 -3.06 11.22
C GLY A 148 1.28 -1.86 12.09
N MET A 149 1.44 -0.64 11.58
CA MET A 149 0.95 0.56 12.24
C MET A 149 -0.58 0.53 12.42
N LEU A 150 -1.33 0.09 11.42
CA LEU A 150 -2.79 -0.04 11.48
C LEU A 150 -3.26 -1.14 12.46
N VAL A 151 -2.56 -2.28 12.52
CA VAL A 151 -2.79 -3.35 13.51
C VAL A 151 -2.62 -2.81 14.92
N LEU A 152 -1.44 -2.23 15.21
CA LEU A 152 -1.13 -1.69 16.54
C LEU A 152 -2.06 -0.54 16.93
N ALA A 153 -2.46 0.29 15.96
CA ALA A 153 -3.38 1.39 16.20
C ALA A 153 -4.83 0.92 16.42
N SER A 154 -5.25 -0.16 15.78
CA SER A 154 -6.57 -0.76 15.99
C SER A 154 -6.66 -1.47 17.34
N PHE A 155 -5.67 -2.29 17.69
CA PHE A 155 -5.62 -2.99 18.98
C PHE A 155 -5.50 -2.03 20.16
N GLY A 156 -4.68 -0.97 20.03
CA GLY A 156 -4.58 0.07 21.07
C GLY A 156 -5.89 0.82 21.33
N ARG A 157 -6.90 0.69 20.47
CA ARG A 157 -8.24 1.30 20.61
C ARG A 157 -9.34 0.27 20.83
N LYS A 158 -9.00 -0.95 21.23
CA LYS A 158 -9.93 -2.08 21.46
C LYS A 158 -10.74 -2.49 20.21
N MET A 159 -10.32 -2.09 19.02
CA MET A 159 -10.93 -2.51 17.75
C MET A 159 -10.33 -3.85 17.29
N TRP A 160 -10.57 -4.92 18.06
CA TRP A 160 -9.95 -6.23 17.84
C TRP A 160 -10.27 -6.80 16.46
N LEU A 161 -11.53 -6.70 16.01
CA LEU A 161 -11.93 -7.19 14.70
C LEU A 161 -11.14 -6.49 13.58
N THR A 162 -11.06 -5.17 13.61
CA THR A 162 -10.35 -4.36 12.61
C THR A 162 -8.84 -4.65 12.62
N GLY A 163 -8.24 -4.80 13.80
CA GLY A 163 -6.83 -5.18 13.92
C GLY A 163 -6.56 -6.58 13.35
N SER A 164 -7.46 -7.54 13.58
CA SER A 164 -7.35 -8.89 13.02
C SER A 164 -7.47 -8.90 11.49
N LEU A 165 -8.29 -8.03 10.87
CA LEU A 165 -8.37 -7.91 9.41
C LEU A 165 -7.03 -7.47 8.79
N PHE A 166 -6.38 -6.46 9.39
CA PHE A 166 -5.06 -6.01 8.94
C PHE A 166 -3.98 -7.06 9.19
N LEU A 167 -4.03 -7.75 10.34
CA LEU A 167 -3.10 -8.83 10.65
C LEU A 167 -3.24 -9.98 9.65
N GLY A 168 -4.48 -10.37 9.33
CA GLY A 168 -4.76 -11.36 8.29
C GLY A 168 -4.22 -10.96 6.93
N THR A 169 -4.32 -9.68 6.57
CA THR A 169 -3.71 -9.13 5.35
C THR A 169 -2.19 -9.35 5.35
N ILE A 170 -1.49 -9.01 6.44
CA ILE A 170 -0.04 -9.22 6.58
C ILE A 170 0.30 -10.70 6.41
N VAL A 171 -0.40 -11.58 7.13
CA VAL A 171 -0.14 -13.04 7.10
C VAL A 171 -0.30 -13.59 5.69
N ILE A 172 -1.38 -13.25 4.98
CA ILE A 172 -1.59 -13.72 3.61
C ILE A 172 -0.49 -13.20 2.68
N VAL A 173 -0.11 -11.91 2.77
CA VAL A 173 0.96 -11.34 1.93
C VAL A 173 2.32 -12.02 2.19
N LEU A 174 2.63 -12.36 3.44
CA LEU A 174 3.87 -13.08 3.77
C LEU A 174 3.86 -14.51 3.24
N ILE A 175 2.75 -15.24 3.39
CA ILE A 175 2.59 -16.59 2.83
C ILE A 175 2.76 -16.54 1.30
N MET A 176 2.16 -15.56 0.64
CA MET A 176 2.30 -15.34 -0.81
C MET A 176 3.74 -15.08 -1.24
N SER A 177 4.51 -14.34 -0.43
CA SER A 177 5.92 -14.08 -0.71
C SER A 177 6.74 -15.37 -0.78
N GLN A 178 6.46 -16.33 0.12
CA GLN A 178 7.13 -17.64 0.10
C GLN A 178 6.71 -18.48 -1.12
N MET A 179 5.43 -18.45 -1.48
CA MET A 179 4.92 -19.21 -2.63
C MET A 179 5.47 -18.69 -3.97
N ALA A 180 5.85 -17.42 -4.03
CA ALA A 180 6.43 -16.81 -5.23
C ALA A 180 7.83 -17.37 -5.60
N GLU A 181 8.50 -18.08 -4.69
CA GLU A 181 9.81 -18.70 -4.92
C GLU A 181 9.72 -20.05 -5.63
N ILE A 182 8.52 -20.64 -5.73
CA ILE A 182 8.31 -21.95 -6.36
C ILE A 182 8.63 -21.85 -7.87
N PRO A 183 9.65 -22.57 -8.39
CA PRO A 183 9.96 -22.56 -9.81
C PRO A 183 8.87 -23.28 -10.61
N ASN A 184 8.41 -22.66 -11.70
CA ASN A 184 7.37 -23.17 -12.60
C ASN A 184 6.08 -23.64 -11.89
N PRO A 185 5.37 -22.74 -11.19
CA PRO A 185 4.16 -23.11 -10.45
C PRO A 185 3.07 -23.61 -11.41
N ALA A 186 2.33 -24.63 -10.96
CA ALA A 186 1.14 -25.10 -11.67
C ALA A 186 0.10 -23.97 -11.77
N ILE A 187 -0.72 -23.98 -12.81
CA ILE A 187 -1.72 -22.93 -13.03
C ILE A 187 -2.71 -22.78 -11.86
N SER A 188 -3.03 -23.89 -11.18
CA SER A 188 -3.85 -23.91 -9.96
C SER A 188 -3.20 -23.14 -8.81
N THR A 189 -1.89 -23.29 -8.62
CA THR A 189 -1.10 -22.53 -7.64
C THR A 189 -1.13 -21.05 -7.96
N VAL A 190 -1.01 -20.68 -9.25
CA VAL A 190 -1.09 -19.26 -9.67
C VAL A 190 -2.48 -18.67 -9.40
N TRP A 191 -3.55 -19.41 -9.69
CA TRP A 191 -4.90 -19.00 -9.33
C TRP A 191 -5.10 -18.84 -7.84
N PHE A 192 -4.63 -19.81 -7.04
CA PHE A 192 -4.68 -19.73 -5.59
C PHE A 192 -3.97 -18.47 -5.09
N MET A 193 -2.76 -18.20 -5.58
CA MET A 193 -2.03 -16.98 -5.21
C MET A 193 -2.80 -15.71 -5.54
N GLN A 194 -3.42 -15.66 -6.71
CA GLN A 194 -4.14 -14.48 -7.17
C GLN A 194 -5.45 -14.25 -6.38
N LEU A 195 -6.15 -15.32 -6.01
CA LEU A 195 -7.34 -15.27 -5.16
C LEU A 195 -6.98 -14.87 -3.72
N SER A 196 -5.93 -15.46 -3.15
CA SER A 196 -5.42 -15.08 -1.83
C SER A 196 -5.03 -13.60 -1.77
N GLN A 197 -4.35 -13.10 -2.81
CA GLN A 197 -4.00 -11.69 -2.90
C GLN A 197 -5.24 -10.79 -2.98
N THR A 198 -6.25 -11.16 -3.77
CA THR A 198 -7.52 -10.42 -3.87
C THR A 198 -8.24 -10.40 -2.52
N PHE A 199 -8.30 -11.54 -1.84
CA PHE A 199 -8.90 -11.67 -0.51
C PHE A 199 -8.16 -10.81 0.52
N ALA A 200 -6.83 -10.80 0.52
CA ALA A 200 -6.03 -9.94 1.39
C ALA A 200 -6.35 -8.45 1.16
N GLN A 201 -6.46 -8.00 -0.09
CA GLN A 201 -6.82 -6.61 -0.37
C GLN A 201 -8.26 -6.30 0.06
N MET A 202 -9.18 -7.24 -0.06
CA MET A 202 -10.55 -7.07 0.44
C MET A 202 -10.56 -6.90 1.98
N LEU A 203 -9.82 -7.72 2.72
CA LEU A 203 -9.67 -7.55 4.18
C LEU A 203 -9.09 -6.19 4.52
N PHE A 204 -8.07 -5.75 3.76
CA PHE A 204 -7.47 -4.44 3.91
C PHE A 204 -8.48 -3.31 3.68
N THR A 205 -9.33 -3.40 2.65
CA THR A 205 -10.40 -2.42 2.38
C THR A 205 -11.40 -2.34 3.53
N ILE A 206 -11.90 -3.49 4.01
CA ILE A 206 -12.88 -3.54 5.10
C ILE A 206 -12.25 -2.95 6.38
N GLY A 207 -11.01 -3.33 6.69
CA GLY A 207 -10.27 -2.79 7.82
C GLY A 207 -10.06 -1.28 7.71
N ALA A 208 -9.67 -0.78 6.54
CA ALA A 208 -9.47 0.65 6.27
C ALA A 208 -10.77 1.45 6.44
N TRP A 209 -11.90 0.90 5.99
CA TRP A 209 -13.22 1.52 6.17
C TRP A 209 -13.62 1.62 7.64
N GLN A 210 -13.53 0.51 8.39
CA GLN A 210 -13.87 0.46 9.81
C GLN A 210 -12.98 1.41 10.63
N TYR A 211 -11.66 1.33 10.42
CA TYR A 211 -10.70 2.18 11.10
C TYR A 211 -10.90 3.66 10.75
N GLY A 212 -11.11 3.97 9.46
CA GLY A 212 -11.35 5.33 8.99
C GLY A 212 -12.57 5.99 9.63
N ASN A 213 -13.70 5.29 9.66
CA ASN A 213 -14.93 5.81 10.27
C ASN A 213 -14.77 6.06 11.77
N PHE A 214 -14.16 5.11 12.49
CA PHE A 214 -13.91 5.25 13.93
C PHE A 214 -13.04 6.47 14.21
N MET A 215 -11.94 6.63 13.48
CA MET A 215 -11.01 7.75 13.67
C MET A 215 -11.63 9.12 13.38
N LEU A 216 -12.46 9.21 12.35
CA LEU A 216 -13.15 10.46 12.02
C LEU A 216 -14.18 10.85 13.07
N ASN A 217 -14.89 9.87 13.64
CA ASN A 217 -15.85 10.12 14.72
C ASN A 217 -15.12 10.63 15.98
N SER A 218 -14.05 9.95 16.41
CA SER A 218 -13.25 10.39 17.56
C SER A 218 -12.63 11.78 17.36
N TYR A 219 -12.19 12.10 16.13
CA TYR A 219 -11.64 13.41 15.83
C TYR A 219 -12.69 14.53 15.89
N ARG A 220 -13.92 14.26 15.40
CA ARG A 220 -15.04 15.22 15.46
C ARG A 220 -15.44 15.51 16.91
N GLU A 221 -15.52 14.49 17.74
CA GLU A 221 -15.81 14.63 19.17
C GLU A 221 -14.78 15.51 19.88
N GLN A 222 -13.48 15.25 19.67
CA GLN A 222 -12.41 16.07 20.24
C GLN A 222 -12.50 17.54 19.80
N ARG A 223 -12.80 17.78 18.51
CA ARG A 223 -12.92 19.15 17.98
C ARG A 223 -14.12 19.90 18.58
N MET A 224 -15.23 19.21 18.85
CA MET A 224 -16.41 19.82 19.49
C MET A 224 -16.12 20.23 20.94
N VAL A 225 -15.40 19.40 21.69
CA VAL A 225 -15.00 19.72 23.08
C VAL A 225 -14.10 20.95 23.15
N VAL A 226 -13.15 21.10 22.21
CA VAL A 226 -12.25 22.27 22.15
C VAL A 226 -12.96 23.54 21.69
N ALA A 227 -14.08 23.42 20.96
CA ALA A 227 -14.81 24.56 20.40
C ALA A 227 -15.87 25.15 21.34
N GLN A 228 -16.12 24.57 22.51
CA GLN A 228 -16.98 25.18 23.53
C GLN A 228 -16.16 26.21 24.32
N PRO A 229 -16.45 27.53 24.19
CA PRO A 229 -15.85 28.51 25.07
C PRO A 229 -16.34 28.26 26.49
N THR A 230 -15.39 28.07 27.41
CA THR A 230 -15.63 28.11 28.86
C THR A 230 -16.04 29.50 29.30
#